data_AF-A0A372J2P2-F1
#
_entry.id   AF-A0A372J2P2-F1
#
_cell.length_a   1.000
_cell.length_b   1.000
_cell.length_c   1.000
_cell.angle_alpha   90.00
_cell.angle_beta   90.00
_cell.angle_gamma   90.00
#
_symmetry.space_group_name_H-M   'P 1'
#
loop_
_entity.id
_entity.type
_entity.pdbx_description
1 polymer ?
#
loop_
_entity_poly.entity_id
_entity_poly.type
_entity_poly.pdbx_seq_one_letter_code
_entity_poly.pdbx_strand_id
1 'polypeptide(L)' 'MWEVEMSPVVTVTRSELEGRRRALLDELGLSLEDFEALAETRTLTGHEFDVKEELDEIAFLLGE' A
#
# COMPACT_ATOMS: atom_id res chain seq x y z
N MET A 1 -1.66 -7.33 39.12
CA MET A 1 -0.79 -6.57 38.19
C MET A 1 -1.21 -6.99 36.80
N TRP A 2 -1.70 -6.07 35.98
CA TRP A 2 -2.00 -6.38 34.59
C TRP A 2 -0.76 -6.01 33.80
N GLU A 3 -0.07 -7.00 33.23
CA GLU A 3 0.98 -6.77 32.25
C GLU A 3 0.31 -6.16 31.02
N VAL A 4 0.66 -4.91 30.71
CA VAL A 4 0.26 -4.28 29.45
C VAL A 4 1.21 -4.86 28.41
N GLU A 5 0.75 -5.87 27.67
CA GLU A 5 1.42 -6.30 26.45
C GLU A 5 1.44 -5.11 25.49
N MET A 6 2.56 -4.38 25.47
CA MET A 6 2.84 -3.39 24.45
C MET A 6 3.00 -4.16 23.14
N SER A 7 1.95 -4.15 22.31
CA SER A 7 2.09 -4.57 20.91
C SER A 7 3.32 -3.86 20.33
N PRO A 8 4.25 -4.59 19.70
CA PRO A 8 5.42 -3.97 19.10
C PRO A 8 4.91 -2.94 18.08
N VAL A 9 5.20 -1.66 18.34
CA VAL A 9 4.96 -0.61 17.36
C VAL A 9 5.92 -0.90 16.22
N VAL A 10 5.40 -1.53 15.16
CA VAL A 10 6.14 -1.74 13.93
C VAL A 10 6.45 -0.35 13.39
N THR A 11 7.70 0.08 13.54
CA THR A 11 8.18 1.33 12.97
C THR A 11 8.49 1.04 11.52
N VAL A 12 7.52 1.23 10.63
CA VAL A 12 7.75 1.11 9.19
C VAL A 12 8.48 2.37 8.72
N THR A 13 9.63 2.19 8.08
CA THR A 13 10.38 3.31 7.52
C THR A 13 9.81 3.74 6.18
N ARG A 14 10.05 5.00 5.80
CA ARG A 14 9.68 5.53 4.47
C ARG A 14 10.19 4.65 3.33
N SER A 15 11.44 4.18 3.42
CA SER A 15 12.05 3.34 2.40
C SER A 15 11.37 1.98 2.26
N GLU A 16 10.87 1.41 3.36
CA GLU A 16 10.10 0.16 3.35
C GLU A 16 8.73 0.36 2.70
N LEU A 17 8.05 1.47 3.00
CA LEU A 17 6.78 1.85 2.35
C LEU A 17 6.96 2.05 0.85
N GLU A 18 7.98 2.80 0.44
CA GLU A 18 8.32 3.01 -0.98
C GLU A 18 8.68 1.69 -1.68
N GLY A 19 9.40 0.80 -0.99
CA GLY A 19 9.73 -0.54 -1.48
C GLY A 19 8.49 -1.42 -1.65
N ARG A 20 7.56 -1.38 -0.68
CA ARG A 20 6.31 -2.13 -0.73
C ARG A 20 5.40 -1.63 -1.85
N ARG A 21 5.25 -0.31 -2.01
CA ARG A 21 4.54 0.31 -3.14
C ARG A 21 5.08 -0.18 -4.48
N ARG A 22 6.41 -0.21 -4.64
CA ARG A 22 7.03 -0.70 -5.88
C ARG A 22 6.73 -2.18 -6.11
N ALA A 23 6.83 -3.01 -5.07
CA ALA A 23 6.56 -4.44 -5.18
C ALA A 23 5.11 -4.73 -5.59
N LEU A 24 4.13 -3.99 -5.06
CA LEU A 24 2.71 -4.11 -5.44
C LEU A 24 2.47 -3.76 -6.91
N LEU A 25 3.10 -2.68 -7.38
CA LEU A 25 3.01 -2.26 -8.79
C LEU A 25 3.70 -3.26 -9.72
N ASP A 26 4.86 -3.78 -9.32
CA ASP A 26 5.59 -4.82 -10.05
C ASP A 26 4.79 -6.14 -10.14
N GLU A 27 4.03 -6.49 -9.09
CA GLU A 27 3.13 -7.66 -9.08
C GLU A 27 2.02 -7.54 -10.13
N LEU A 28 1.46 -6.33 -10.30
CA LEU A 28 0.48 -6.03 -11.33
C LEU A 28 1.12 -5.84 -12.72
N GLY A 29 2.44 -5.69 -12.78
CA GLY A 29 3.16 -5.34 -14.02
C GLY A 29 2.81 -3.95 -14.55
N LEU A 30 2.39 -3.04 -13.66
CA LEU A 30 1.95 -1.69 -13.99
C LEU A 30 2.91 -0.64 -13.42
N SER A 31 3.00 0.49 -14.10
CA SER A 31 3.55 1.69 -13.46
C SER A 31 2.51 2.31 -12.52
N LEU A 32 2.94 3.20 -11.62
CA LEU A 32 2.01 3.94 -10.75
C LEU A 32 1.00 4.74 -11.58
N GLU A 33 1.46 5.41 -12.64
CA GLU A 33 0.61 6.22 -13.52
C GLU A 33 -0.43 5.35 -14.26
N ASP A 34 -0.01 4.18 -14.76
CA ASP A 34 -0.93 3.25 -15.41
C ASP A 34 -1.95 2.68 -14.41
N PHE A 35 -1.53 2.42 -13.18
CA PHE A 35 -2.41 1.95 -12.12
C PHE A 35 -3.44 3.02 -11.72
N GLU A 36 -3.01 4.27 -11.57
CA GLU A 36 -3.91 5.41 -11.28
C GLU A 36 -4.94 5.59 -12.39
N ALA A 37 -4.49 5.57 -13.65
CA ALA A 37 -5.40 5.63 -14.80
C ALA A 37 -6.39 4.45 -14.80
N LEU A 38 -5.95 3.24 -14.46
CA LEU A 38 -6.81 2.08 -14.34
C LEU A 38 -7.83 2.25 -13.21
N ALA A 39 -7.40 2.73 -12.04
CA ALA A 39 -8.26 2.98 -10.89
C ALA A 39 -9.36 4.02 -11.19
N GLU A 40 -9.03 5.06 -11.95
CA GLU A 40 -10.00 6.08 -12.39
C GLU A 40 -11.11 5.51 -13.29
N THR A 41 -10.79 4.50 -14.10
CA THR A 41 -11.78 3.86 -15.00
C THR A 41 -12.73 2.90 -14.27
N ARG A 42 -12.60 2.70 -12.95
CA ARG A 42 -13.41 1.77 -12.13
C ARG A 42 -13.44 0.32 -12.66
N THR A 43 -12.38 -0.11 -13.33
CA THR A 43 -12.30 -1.45 -13.95
C THR A 43 -11.46 -2.43 -13.12
N LEU A 44 -11.05 -2.04 -11.91
CA LEU A 44 -10.26 -2.91 -11.03
C LEU A 44 -11.01 -4.22 -10.74
N THR A 45 -10.29 -5.33 -10.86
CA THR A 45 -10.68 -6.66 -10.40
C THR A 45 -10.43 -6.79 -8.90
N GLY A 46 -10.90 -7.86 -8.27
CA GLY A 46 -10.78 -8.04 -6.80
C GLY A 46 -9.35 -7.88 -6.28
N HIS A 47 -8.37 -8.51 -6.94
CA HIS A 47 -6.96 -8.38 -6.55
C HIS A 47 -6.43 -6.96 -6.75
N GLU A 48 -6.81 -6.28 -7.84
CA GLU A 48 -6.39 -4.90 -8.08
C GLU A 48 -7.04 -3.92 -7.08
N PHE A 49 -8.24 -4.22 -6.59
CA PHE A 49 -8.87 -3.50 -5.48
C PHE A 49 -8.10 -3.68 -4.18
N ASP A 50 -7.68 -4.91 -3.83
CA ASP A 50 -6.87 -5.17 -2.64
C ASP A 50 -5.54 -4.40 -2.70
N VAL A 51 -4.88 -4.42 -3.87
CA VAL A 51 -3.65 -3.65 -4.11
C VAL A 51 -3.92 -2.15 -3.98
N LYS A 52 -5.06 -1.66 -4.48
CA LYS A 52 -5.45 -0.25 -4.34
C LYS A 52 -5.58 0.17 -2.88
N GLU A 53 -6.25 -0.64 -2.06
CA GLU A 53 -6.42 -0.34 -0.64
C GLU A 53 -5.07 -0.28 0.08
N GLU A 54 -4.16 -1.21 -0.22
CA GLU A 54 -2.81 -1.19 0.36
C GLU A 54 -1.98 0.00 -0.12
N LEU A 55 -2.11 0.39 -1.40
CA LEU A 55 -1.46 1.59 -1.93
C LEU A 55 -1.99 2.88 -1.28
N ASP A 56 -3.29 2.96 -1.02
CA ASP A 56 -3.91 4.10 -0.32
C ASP A 56 -3.40 4.18 1.14
N GLU A 57 -3.25 3.05 1.83
CA GLU A 57 -2.68 3.01 3.18
C GLU A 57 -1.22 3.46 3.18
N ILE A 58 -0.43 3.00 2.21
CA ILE A 58 0.96 3.43 2.04
C ILE A 58 1.04 4.93 1.78
N ALA A 59 0.20 5.47 0.90
CA ALA A 59 0.14 6.91 0.61
C ALA A 59 -0.17 7.72 1.87
N PHE A 60 -1.17 7.27 2.66
CA PHE A 60 -1.50 7.87 3.95
C PHE A 60 -0.32 7.88 4.92
N LEU A 61 0.42 6.77 5.04
CA LEU A 61 1.60 6.67 5.91
C LEU A 61 2.78 7.52 5.41
N LEU A 62 2.88 7.75 4.10
CA LEU A 62 3.86 8.63 3.47
C LEU A 62 3.48 10.12 3.57
N GLY A 63 2.21 10.42 3.84
CA GLY A 63 1.66 11.77 3.89
C GLY A 63 1.40 12.39 2.51
N GLU A 64 1.08 11.55 1.51
CA GLU A 64 0.74 11.94 0.13
C GLU A 64 -0.76 12.28 -0.02
#